data_AF-A0A8S8YI33-F1
#
_entry.id   AF-A0A8S8YI33-F1
#
_cell.length_a   1.000
_cell.length_b   1.000
_cell.length_c   1.000
_cell.angle_alpha   90.00
_cell.angle_beta   90.00
_cell.angle_gamma   90.00
#
_symmetry.space_group_name_H-M   'P 1'
#
loop_
_entity.id
_entity.type
_entity.pdbx_description
1 polymer ?
#
loop_
_entity_poly.entity_id
_entity_poly.type
_entity_poly.pdbx_seq_one_letter_code
_entity_poly.pdbx_strand_id
1 'polypeptide(L)' 'MARLEWTNCVNGTSFRRLVWRPEGLVFSFPCRCENGEMTVVEDLPVDAFAQSKIDENISALMEEREAVSELLGD' A
#
# COMPACT_ATOMS: atom_id res chain seq x y z
N MET A 1 12.64 -16.48 12.61
CA MET A 1 12.50 -15.07 12.20
C MET A 1 12.14 -15.07 10.73
N ALA A 2 10.84 -15.14 10.43
CA ALA A 2 10.36 -15.07 9.06
C ALA A 2 10.41 -13.61 8.61
N ARG A 3 11.11 -13.37 7.51
CA ARG A 3 11.07 -12.13 6.75
C ARG A 3 9.60 -11.88 6.37
N LEU A 4 8.90 -11.08 7.16
CA LEU A 4 7.53 -10.65 6.88
C LEU A 4 7.63 -9.67 5.72
N GLU A 5 7.73 -10.20 4.51
CA GLU A 5 7.46 -9.47 3.28
C GLU A 5 5.97 -9.11 3.33
N TRP A 6 5.68 -7.90 3.82
CA TRP A 6 4.35 -7.29 3.94
C TRP A 6 3.55 -7.27 2.61
N THR A 7 4.18 -7.64 1.49
CA THR A 7 3.55 -7.91 0.19
C THR A 7 2.71 -9.19 0.15
N ASN A 8 2.81 -10.09 1.14
CA ASN A 8 2.26 -11.45 1.00
C ASN A 8 1.08 -11.80 1.94
N CYS A 9 0.32 -10.81 2.44
CA CYS A 9 -0.90 -11.12 3.19
C CYS A 9 -2.03 -11.73 2.34
N VAL A 10 -1.90 -11.82 1.01
CA VAL A 10 -2.94 -12.41 0.15
C VAL A 10 -2.33 -13.16 -1.05
N ASN A 11 -2.13 -14.47 -0.89
CA ASN A 11 -2.06 -15.50 -1.95
C ASN A 11 -1.42 -15.12 -3.30
N GLY A 12 -0.20 -14.59 -3.30
CA GLY A 12 0.57 -14.43 -4.55
C GLY A 12 0.00 -13.46 -5.58
N THR A 13 -0.97 -12.62 -5.19
CA THR A 13 -1.53 -11.61 -6.10
C THR A 13 -0.50 -10.53 -6.34
N SER A 14 0.12 -10.54 -7.52
CA SER A 14 1.01 -9.48 -7.96
C SER A 14 0.23 -8.17 -8.01
N PHE A 15 0.45 -7.30 -7.01
CA PHE A 15 0.00 -5.90 -7.02
C PHE A 15 0.62 -5.22 -8.25
N ARG A 16 -0.10 -5.17 -9.37
CA ARG A 16 0.35 -4.39 -10.52
C ARG A 16 0.35 -2.91 -10.14
N ARG A 17 1.32 -2.20 -10.70
CA ARG A 17 1.71 -0.83 -10.39
C ARG A 17 0.51 0.12 -10.34
N LEU A 18 0.03 0.37 -9.14
CA LEU A 18 -0.91 1.43 -8.82
C LEU A 18 -0.11 2.74 -8.70
N VAL A 19 -0.27 3.62 -9.69
CA VAL A 19 0.59 4.80 -9.97
C VAL A 19 0.53 5.90 -8.90
N TRP A 20 -0.35 5.76 -7.90
CA TRP A 20 -0.71 6.79 -6.93
C TRP A 20 0.17 6.77 -5.67
N ARG A 21 1.06 5.78 -5.51
CA ARG A 21 1.89 5.63 -4.30
C ARG A 21 3.36 5.33 -4.65
N PRO A 22 4.33 5.82 -3.85
CA PRO A 22 5.72 5.38 -3.92
C PRO A 22 5.88 3.85 -3.78
N GLU A 23 6.84 3.28 -4.51
CA GLU A 23 7.21 1.87 -4.34
C GLU A 23 7.78 1.61 -2.92
N GLY A 24 7.51 0.43 -2.36
CA GLY A 24 7.96 0.04 -1.02
C GLY A 24 7.18 0.68 0.14
N LEU A 25 6.25 1.59 -0.11
CA LEU A 25 5.34 2.10 0.91
C LEU A 25 4.17 1.13 1.14
N VAL A 26 3.94 0.73 2.39
CA VAL A 26 2.75 -0.05 2.76
C VAL A 26 1.54 0.87 2.73
N PHE A 27 0.50 0.49 1.97
CA PHE A 27 -0.72 1.29 1.81
C PHE A 27 -1.91 0.37 1.57
N SER A 28 -3.08 0.74 2.08
CA SER A 28 -4.31 -0.05 1.95
C SER A 28 -4.99 0.19 0.60
N PHE A 29 -5.49 -0.88 -0.03
CA PHE A 29 -6.17 -0.81 -1.32
C PHE A 29 -7.56 -1.44 -1.27
N PRO A 30 -8.49 -1.01 -2.15
CA PRO A 30 -9.72 -1.75 -2.38
C PRO A 30 -9.36 -3.12 -2.95
N CYS A 31 -9.76 -4.17 -2.22
CA CYS A 31 -9.51 -5.56 -2.61
C CYS A 31 -10.81 -6.33 -2.64
N ARG A 32 -10.87 -7.35 -3.49
CA ARG A 32 -11.94 -8.34 -3.56
C ARG A 32 -11.42 -9.67 -3.04
N CYS A 33 -12.17 -10.31 -2.15
CA CYS A 33 -11.85 -11.62 -1.59
C CYS A 33 -12.73 -12.67 -2.26
N GLU A 34 -12.17 -13.55 -3.08
CA GLU A 34 -12.90 -14.62 -3.75
C GLU A 34 -12.10 -15.92 -3.68
N ASN A 35 -12.75 -17.02 -3.29
CA ASN A 35 -12.15 -18.35 -3.17
C ASN A 35 -10.85 -18.41 -2.33
N GLY A 36 -10.75 -17.54 -1.32
CA GLY A 36 -9.56 -17.44 -0.46
C GLY A 36 -8.43 -16.59 -1.06
N GLU A 37 -8.52 -16.20 -2.32
CA GLU A 37 -7.59 -15.26 -2.95
C GLU A 37 -8.06 -13.82 -2.74
N MET A 38 -7.12 -12.87 -2.68
CA MET A 38 -7.50 -11.46 -2.74
C MET A 38 -6.86 -10.74 -3.89
N THR A 39 -7.68 -10.04 -4.64
CA THR A 39 -7.29 -9.32 -5.84
C THR A 39 -7.54 -7.84 -5.62
N VAL A 40 -6.55 -7.01 -5.89
CA VAL A 40 -6.73 -5.57 -5.88
C VAL A 40 -7.68 -5.18 -7.00
N VAL A 41 -8.64 -4.32 -6.69
CA VAL A 41 -9.54 -3.77 -7.71
C VAL A 41 -8.78 -2.69 -8.47
N GLU A 42 -8.47 -2.98 -9.74
CA GLU A 42 -7.83 -2.05 -10.67
C GLU A 42 -8.85 -1.06 -11.28
N ASP A 43 -8.36 0.01 -11.91
CA ASP A 43 -9.15 0.97 -12.70
C ASP A 43 -10.31 1.67 -11.96
N LEU A 44 -10.21 1.88 -10.64
CA LEU A 44 -11.16 2.75 -9.94
C LEU A 44 -10.96 4.22 -10.35
N PRO A 45 -12.03 4.93 -10.72
CA PRO A 45 -11.96 6.37 -10.91
C PRO A 45 -11.66 7.05 -9.58
N VAL A 46 -10.58 7.82 -9.54
CA VAL A 46 -10.21 8.68 -8.42
C VAL A 46 -10.51 10.11 -8.82
N ASP A 47 -11.45 10.75 -8.13
CA ASP A 47 -11.72 12.17 -8.32
C ASP A 47 -10.71 13.05 -7.58
N ALA A 48 -10.77 14.36 -7.78
CA ALA A 48 -9.81 15.30 -7.18
C ALA A 48 -9.85 15.31 -5.64
N PHE A 49 -11.01 15.05 -5.03
CA PHE A 49 -11.15 15.01 -3.58
C PHE A 49 -10.53 13.73 -3.01
N ALA A 50 -10.79 12.58 -3.65
CA ALA A 50 -10.18 11.32 -3.29
C ALA A 50 -8.65 11.39 -3.46
N GLN A 51 -8.16 11.98 -4.56
CA GLN A 51 -6.73 12.17 -4.79
C GLN A 51 -6.09 13.00 -3.69
N SER A 52 -6.69 14.12 -3.29
CA SER A 52 -6.11 14.94 -2.22
C SER A 52 -6.02 14.17 -0.89
N LYS A 53 -7.00 13.31 -0.59
CA LYS A 53 -6.98 12.46 0.61
C LYS A 53 -5.96 11.33 0.54
N ILE A 54 -5.74 10.78 -0.65
CA ILE A 54 -4.66 9.82 -0.90
C ILE A 54 -3.31 10.49 -0.64
N ASP A 55 -3.10 11.69 -1.19
CA ASP A 55 -1.84 12.43 -1.06
C ASP A 55 -1.55 12.80 0.40
N GLU A 56 -2.57 13.26 1.14
CA GLU A 56 -2.48 13.52 2.60
C GLU A 56 -2.03 12.26 3.37
N ASN A 57 -2.62 11.09 3.07
CA ASN A 57 -2.25 9.84 3.72
C ASN A 57 -0.83 9.39 3.35
N ILE A 58 -0.42 9.57 2.09
CA ILE A 58 0.94 9.22 1.65
C ILE A 58 1.97 10.06 2.38
N SER A 59 1.73 11.36 2.56
CA SER A 59 2.62 12.23 3.34
C SER A 59 2.76 11.71 4.76
N ALA A 60 1.64 11.45 5.44
CA ALA A 60 1.64 10.95 6.81
C ALA A 60 2.40 9.62 6.95
N LEU A 61 2.19 8.67 6.04
CA LEU A 61 2.90 7.38 6.08
C LEU A 61 4.40 7.51 5.77
N MET A 62 4.79 8.48 4.95
CA MET A 62 6.20 8.76 4.70
C MET A 62 6.88 9.37 5.94
N GLU A 63 6.21 10.27 6.64
CA GLU A 63 6.66 10.84 7.91
C GLU A 63 6.78 9.77 9.00
N GLU A 64 5.79 8.86 9.11
CA GLU A 64 5.85 7.70 10.02
C GLU A 64 7.05 6.80 9.70
N ARG A 65 7.28 6.53 8.40
CA ARG A 65 8.42 5.71 7.97
C ARG A 65 9.76 6.36 8.33
N GLU A 66 9.90 7.67 8.13
CA GLU A 66 11.11 8.42 8.47
C GLU A 66 11.37 8.37 9.99
N ALA A 67 10.33 8.64 10.80
CA ALA A 67 10.43 8.58 12.25
C ALA A 67 10.84 7.19 12.76
N VAL A 68 10.38 6.12 12.11
CA VAL A 68 10.78 4.75 12.46
C VAL A 68 12.17 4.39 11.91
N SER A 69 12.59 4.96 10.78
CA SER A 69 13.94 4.76 10.23
C SER A 69 15.03 5.16 11.25
N GLU A 70 14.79 6.26 11.97
CA GLU A 70 15.67 6.72 13.05
C GLU A 70 15.80 5.71 14.21
N LEU A 71 14.79 4.87 14.42
CA LEU A 71 14.75 3.87 15.49
C LEU A 71 15.34 2.51 15.06
N LEU A 72 15.25 2.17 13.77
CA LEU A 72 15.63 0.86 13.28
C LEU A 72 17.11 0.75 12.91
N GLY A 73 17.81 1.86 12.68
CA GLY A 73 19.24 1.90 12.38
C GLY A 73 19.59 1.03 11.16
N ASP A 74 19.61 1.65 9.98
CA ASP A 74 19.76 1.00 8.66
C ASP A 74 20.76 -0.17 8.58
#